data_AF-A0A7K2N1L1-F1
#
_entry.id   AF-A0A7K2N1L1-F1
#
_cell.length_a   1.000
_cell.length_b   1.000
_cell.length_c   1.000
_cell.angle_alpha   90.00
_cell.angle_beta   90.00
_cell.angle_gamma   90.00
#
_symmetry.space_group_name_H-M   'P 1'
#
loop_
_entity.id
_entity.type
_entity.pdbx_description
1 polymer ?
#
loop_
_entity_poly.entity_id
_entity_poly.type
_entity_poly.pdbx_seq_one_letter_code
_entity_poly.pdbx_strand_id
1 'polypeptide(L)'
;MPESPAVNDARGRIRTDQPHTARIWNYWLGGKDNYPVDQQAGDRIRQLHPGIGDYALADRRFLGRAVRRLVGEYGIRQFLDIGT
;
A
#
# COMPACT_ATOMS: atom_id res chain seq x y z
N MET A 1 26.16 -27.58 7.81
CA MET A 1 25.55 -26.63 6.85
C MET A 1 26.20 -25.28 7.12
N PRO A 2 27.02 -24.71 6.22
CA PRO A 2 27.56 -23.37 6.44
C PRO A 2 26.43 -22.35 6.25
N GLU A 3 26.33 -21.42 7.20
CA GLU A 3 25.36 -20.32 7.15
C GLU A 3 25.63 -19.43 5.93
N SER A 4 24.60 -19.20 5.13
CA SER A 4 24.66 -18.30 3.97
C SER A 4 24.74 -16.85 4.47
N PRO A 5 25.68 -16.02 3.99
CA PRO A 5 25.83 -14.66 4.49
C PRO A 5 24.54 -13.88 4.19
N ALA A 6 23.95 -13.32 5.24
CA ALA A 6 22.71 -12.57 5.17
C ALA A 6 22.79 -11.52 4.05
N VAL A 7 21.90 -11.63 3.06
CA VAL A 7 21.71 -10.62 2.02
C VAL A 7 21.22 -9.34 2.71
N ASN A 8 22.17 -8.50 3.11
CA ASN A 8 21.93 -7.20 3.72
C ASN A 8 21.99 -6.08 2.67
N ASP A 9 21.54 -6.38 1.45
CA ASP A 9 21.18 -5.36 0.48
C ASP A 9 19.66 -5.20 0.50
N ALA A 10 19.20 -4.08 1.04
CA ALA A 10 17.79 -3.73 1.07
C ALA A 10 17.17 -3.68 -0.33
N ARG A 11 17.97 -3.35 -1.37
CA ARG A 11 17.49 -3.31 -2.75
C ARG A 11 17.25 -4.70 -3.31
N GLY A 12 18.12 -5.67 -3.00
CA GLY A 12 17.93 -7.07 -3.36
C GLY A 12 16.67 -7.73 -2.76
N ARG A 13 16.10 -7.16 -1.68
CA ARG A 13 14.85 -7.65 -1.07
C ARG A 13 13.59 -7.11 -1.76
N ILE A 14 13.68 -6.00 -2.50
CA ILE A 14 12.53 -5.45 -3.21
C ILE A 14 12.37 -6.19 -4.54
N ARG A 15 11.48 -7.17 -4.55
CA ARG A 15 11.08 -7.89 -5.77
C ARG A 15 10.27 -6.96 -6.69
N THR A 16 10.93 -6.40 -7.69
CA THR A 16 10.33 -5.50 -8.69
C THR A 16 9.71 -6.25 -9.88
N ASP A 17 9.89 -7.57 -9.91
CA ASP A 17 9.41 -8.52 -10.92
C ASP A 17 8.10 -9.21 -10.51
N GLN A 18 7.70 -9.11 -9.24
CA GLN A 18 6.47 -9.68 -8.71
C GLN A 18 5.57 -8.55 -8.20
N PRO A 19 4.26 -8.51 -8.50
CA PRO A 19 3.37 -7.48 -7.98
C PRO A 19 3.19 -7.59 -6.46
N HIS A 20 3.02 -6.44 -5.79
CA HIS A 20 2.76 -6.35 -4.35
C HIS A 20 1.57 -5.45 -4.06
N THR A 21 0.67 -5.88 -3.18
CA THR A 21 -0.63 -5.22 -2.92
C THR A 21 -0.49 -3.76 -2.49
N ALA A 22 0.43 -3.45 -1.57
CA ALA A 22 0.70 -2.07 -1.16
C ALA A 22 1.12 -1.15 -2.33
N ARG A 23 1.90 -1.67 -3.28
CA ARG A 23 2.35 -0.90 -4.46
C ARG A 23 1.23 -0.72 -5.48
N ILE A 24 0.36 -1.72 -5.64
CA ILE A 24 -0.87 -1.59 -6.46
C ILE A 24 -1.79 -0.52 -5.87
N TRP A 25 -1.96 -0.51 -4.54
CA TRP A 25 -2.77 0.50 -3.85
C TRP A 25 -2.20 1.90 -4.07
N ASN A 26 -0.89 2.05 -3.91
CA ASN A 26 -0.18 3.28 -4.19
C ASN A 26 -0.35 3.75 -5.65
N TYR A 27 -0.31 2.83 -6.62
CA TYR A 27 -0.60 3.13 -8.03
C TYR A 27 -2.02 3.66 -8.22
N TRP A 28 -3.04 3.02 -7.65
CA TRP A 28 -4.43 3.49 -7.77
C TRP A 28 -4.66 4.86 -7.12
N LEU A 29 -3.90 5.21 -6.09
CA LEU A 29 -3.91 6.53 -5.45
C LEU A 29 -3.11 7.59 -6.22
N GLY A 30 -2.49 7.24 -7.36
CA GLY A 30 -1.67 8.14 -8.17
C GLY A 30 -0.26 8.39 -7.63
N GLY A 31 0.22 7.53 -6.72
CA GLY A 31 1.58 7.58 -6.20
C GLY A 31 2.62 7.01 -7.16
N LYS A 32 3.91 7.18 -6.82
CA LYS A 32 5.06 6.80 -7.67
C LYS A 32 5.84 5.57 -7.19
N ASP A 33 5.64 5.16 -5.94
CA ASP A 33 6.28 3.97 -5.35
C ASP A 33 5.60 2.67 -5.82
N ASN A 34 5.71 2.40 -7.11
CA ASN A 34 5.21 1.20 -7.77
C ASN A 34 6.06 0.89 -9.00
N TYR A 35 6.07 -0.37 -9.41
CA TYR A 35 6.79 -0.85 -10.59
C TYR A 35 5.81 -1.25 -11.69
N PRO A 36 6.27 -1.42 -12.95
CA PRO A 36 5.39 -1.80 -14.06
C PRO A 36 4.56 -3.07 -13.81
N VAL A 37 5.09 -4.05 -13.06
CA VAL A 37 4.35 -5.28 -12.71
C VAL A 37 3.16 -5.01 -11.79
N ASP A 38 3.26 -4.02 -10.91
CA ASP A 38 2.16 -3.59 -10.03
C ASP A 38 1.09 -2.85 -10.85
N GLN A 39 1.50 -1.97 -11.76
CA GLN A 39 0.59 -1.24 -12.65
C GLN A 39 -0.23 -2.19 -13.53
N GLN A 40 0.43 -3.14 -14.19
CA GLN A 40 -0.22 -4.15 -15.03
C GLN A 40 -1.18 -5.04 -14.24
N ALA A 41 -0.84 -5.38 -12.99
CA ALA A 41 -1.74 -6.12 -12.11
C ALA A 41 -2.94 -5.25 -11.70
N GLY A 42 -2.70 -3.99 -11.33
CA GLY A 42 -3.72 -3.02 -10.98
C GLY A 42 -4.70 -2.73 -12.11
N ASP A 43 -4.23 -2.64 -13.36
CA ASP A 43 -5.07 -2.43 -14.54
C ASP A 43 -5.93 -3.65 -14.86
N ARG A 44 -5.37 -4.86 -14.74
CA ARG A 44 -6.14 -6.10 -14.87
C ARG A 44 -7.26 -6.19 -13.84
N ILE A 45 -6.98 -5.83 -12.59
CA ILE A 45 -8.00 -5.76 -11.54
C ILE A 45 -9.05 -4.70 -11.87
N ARG A 46 -8.65 -3.53 -12.36
CA ARG A 46 -9.57 -2.46 -12.76
C ARG A 46 -10.47 -2.86 -13.93
N GLN A 47 -10.01 -3.71 -14.85
CA GLN A 47 -10.87 -4.28 -15.91
C GLN A 47 -11.98 -5.17 -15.33
N LEU A 48 -11.69 -5.95 -14.29
CA LEU A 48 -12.66 -6.80 -13.60
C LEU A 48 -13.56 -6.01 -12.64
N HIS A 49 -13.00 -4.96 -12.03
CA HIS A 49 -13.69 -4.09 -11.10
C HIS A 49 -13.38 -2.61 -11.39
N PRO A 50 -14.13 -1.98 -12.32
CA PRO A 50 -13.87 -0.61 -12.76
C PRO A 50 -13.84 0.43 -11.63
N GLY A 51 -14.64 0.23 -10.58
CA GLY A 51 -14.72 1.15 -9.44
C GLY A 51 -13.55 1.06 -8.45
N ILE A 52 -12.61 0.11 -8.57
CA ILE A 52 -11.58 -0.16 -7.55
C ILE A 52 -10.74 1.07 -7.17
N GLY A 53 -10.51 1.99 -8.12
CA GLY A 53 -9.81 3.25 -7.85
C GLY A 53 -10.58 4.18 -6.90
N ASP A 54 -11.90 4.26 -7.07
CA ASP A 54 -12.76 5.07 -6.22
C ASP A 54 -12.83 4.49 -4.81
N TYR A 55 -12.84 3.17 -4.66
CA TYR A 55 -12.74 2.50 -3.35
C TYR A 55 -11.43 2.84 -2.65
N ALA A 56 -10.29 2.77 -3.35
CA ALA A 56 -9.00 3.11 -2.78
C ALA A 56 -8.96 4.56 -2.27
N LEU A 57 -9.49 5.50 -3.05
CA LEU A 57 -9.59 6.90 -2.67
C LEU A 57 -10.55 7.11 -1.48
N ALA A 58 -11.71 6.46 -1.49
CA ALA A 58 -12.70 6.55 -0.43
C ALA A 58 -12.16 6.02 0.90
N ASP A 59 -11.46 4.88 0.87
CA ASP A 59 -10.80 4.28 2.03
C ASP A 59 -9.71 5.20 2.60
N ARG A 60 -8.84 5.76 1.76
CA ARG A 60 -7.83 6.73 2.21
C ARG A 60 -8.45 7.98 2.86
N ARG A 61 -9.57 8.47 2.29
CA ARG A 61 -10.32 9.59 2.86
C ARG A 61 -10.98 9.20 4.19
N PHE A 62 -11.48 7.97 4.31
CA PHE A 62 -12.06 7.46 5.55
C PHE A 62 -11.03 7.40 6.67
N LEU A 63 -9.86 6.81 6.43
CA LEU A 63 -8.75 6.77 7.40
C LEU A 63 -8.44 8.17 7.95
N GLY A 64 -8.31 9.17 7.07
CA GLY A 64 -8.05 10.55 7.48
C GLY A 64 -9.16 11.17 8.34
N ARG A 65 -10.44 10.89 8.05
CA ARG A 65 -11.57 11.35 8.87
C ARG A 65 -11.62 10.62 10.22
N ALA A 66 -11.43 9.31 10.22
CA ALA A 66 -11.45 8.48 11.41
C ALA A 66 -10.38 8.92 12.39
N VAL A 67 -9.12 9.02 11.96
CA VAL A 67 -8.01 9.49 12.81
C VAL A 67 -8.27 10.90 13.33
N ARG A 68 -8.74 11.83 12.49
CA ARG A 68 -9.06 13.20 12.92
C ARG A 68 -10.13 13.22 14.02
N ARG A 69 -11.15 12.39 13.89
CA ARG A 69 -12.22 12.26 14.89
C ARG A 69 -11.68 11.66 16.20
N LEU A 70 -10.87 10.60 16.13
CA LEU A 70 -10.25 9.97 17.30
C LEU A 70 -9.35 10.95 18.08
N VAL A 71 -8.56 11.75 17.37
CA VAL A 71 -7.70 12.77 17.98
C VAL A 71 -8.53 13.93 18.55
N GLY A 72 -9.47 14.45 17.76
CA GLY A 72 -10.22 15.67 18.09
C GLY A 72 -11.31 15.47 19.14
N GLU A 73 -12.17 14.49 18.95
CA GLU A 73 -13.36 14.29 19.80
C GLU A 73 -13.09 13.34 20.97
N TYR A 74 -12.26 12.31 20.76
CA TYR A 74 -12.03 11.26 21.75
C TYR A 74 -10.68 11.37 22.48
N GLY A 75 -9.86 12.36 22.15
CA GLY A 75 -8.60 12.62 22.86
C GLY A 75 -7.53 11.52 22.71
N ILE A 76 -7.65 10.61 21.74
CA ILE A 76 -6.67 9.53 21.53
C ILE A 76 -5.33 10.11 21.06
N ARG A 77 -4.23 9.62 21.63
CA ARG A 77 -2.85 10.09 21.33
C ARG A 77 -1.87 8.97 20.99
N GLN A 78 -2.26 7.71 21.13
CA GLN A 78 -1.43 6.56 20.79
C GLN A 78 -2.15 5.76 19.71
N PHE A 79 -1.44 5.43 18.65
CA PHE A 79 -1.95 4.69 17.51
C PHE A 79 -0.99 3.56 17.17
N LEU A 80 -1.55 2.40 16.87
CA LEU A 80 -0.85 1.27 16.26
C LEU A 80 -1.48 1.07 14.88
N ASP A 81 -0.73 1.37 13.83
CA ASP A 81 -1.15 1.15 12.44
C ASP A 81 -0.45 -0.10 11.89
N ILE A 82 -1.24 -1.02 11.34
CA ILE A 82 -0.76 -2.31 10.86
C ILE A 82 -1.09 -2.39 9.37
N GLY A 83 -0.07 -2.24 8.54
CA GLY A 83 -0.21 -2.21 7.08
C GLY A 83 -0.33 -0.79 6.51
N THR A 84 0.59 0.11 6.89
CA THR A 84 0.70 1.49 6.39
C THR A 84 1.12 1.56 4.92
#